data_AF-A0A369KAA3-F1
#
_entry.id   AF-A0A369KAA3-F1
#
_cell.length_a   1.000
_cell.length_b   1.000
_cell.length_c   1.000
_cell.angle_alpha   90.00
_cell.angle_beta   90.00
_cell.angle_gamma   90.00
#
_symmetry.space_group_name_H-M   'P 1'
#
loop_
_entity.id
_entity.type
_entity.pdbx_description
1 polymer ?
#
loop_
_entity_poly.entity_id
_entity_poly.type
_entity_poly.pdbx_seq_one_letter_code
_entity_poly.pdbx_strand_id
1 'polypeptide(L)'
;MGHPRIHHMAEERRAANQAKSRRSYERNKVSIKAKRSVGHREKDHGGVSVGRPHIHHTTEEQAAAKRAKSRWHYESNKSTVRMKRSVSHRENVKSNEFMLPVSTGVECPEVVHSKPAPSHESDPLGYWCYRVERVAIKLDTRTGAALTTFLDGICSSYLTNRNKDTIRDTLLIFTPLQKSIYRYMDEILDIAGLCDEYKRAEVVSRSVLQVIQSVEDILCKAMLGYDDLLTAFEQRELYYQIMNEV
;
A
#
# COMPACT_ATOMS: atom_id res chain seq x y z
N MET A 1 18.64 -14.02 32.29
CA MET A 1 17.28 -13.80 32.82
C MET A 1 16.65 -12.63 32.06
N GLY A 2 15.74 -12.88 31.13
CA GLY A 2 15.14 -11.82 30.29
C GLY A 2 14.08 -11.02 31.06
N HIS A 3 14.02 -9.70 30.87
CA HIS A 3 12.96 -8.87 31.44
C HIS A 3 11.61 -9.22 30.80
N PRO A 4 10.57 -9.53 31.60
CA PRO A 4 9.26 -9.89 31.08
C PRO A 4 8.65 -8.72 30.28
N ARG A 5 8.06 -9.04 29.12
CA ARG A 5 7.29 -8.08 28.33
C ARG A 5 6.01 -7.73 29.09
N ILE A 6 5.84 -6.45 29.40
CA ILE A 6 4.70 -5.91 30.18
C ILE A 6 3.45 -5.75 29.30
N HIS A 7 3.60 -5.67 27.97
CA HIS A 7 2.49 -5.53 27.03
C HIS A 7 2.64 -6.54 25.90
N HIS A 8 1.54 -7.23 25.58
CA HIS A 8 1.51 -8.27 24.56
C HIS A 8 1.09 -7.73 23.19
N MET A 9 0.32 -6.63 23.17
CA MET A 9 -0.18 -6.01 21.95
C MET A 9 0.21 -4.53 21.79
N ALA A 10 0.34 -4.07 20.55
CA ALA A 10 0.68 -2.68 20.24
C ALA A 10 -0.41 -1.67 20.65
N GLU A 11 -1.67 -2.11 20.67
CA GLU A 11 -2.80 -1.33 21.16
C GLU A 11 -2.75 -1.15 22.68
N GLU A 12 -2.45 -2.21 23.41
CA GLU A 12 -2.30 -2.21 24.87
C GLU A 12 -1.21 -1.23 25.33
N ARG A 13 -0.06 -1.22 24.62
CA ARG A 13 1.02 -0.26 24.86
C ARG A 13 0.58 1.19 24.62
N ARG A 14 -0.25 1.44 23.59
CA ARG A 14 -0.78 2.79 23.30
C ARG A 14 -1.75 3.23 24.40
N ALA A 15 -2.66 2.36 24.84
CA ALA A 15 -3.58 2.64 25.93
C ALA A 15 -2.82 2.93 27.25
N ALA A 16 -1.82 2.13 27.58
CA ALA A 16 -0.98 2.33 28.76
C ALA A 16 -0.23 3.68 28.72
N ASN A 17 0.31 4.06 27.57
CA ASN A 17 0.97 5.36 27.38
C ASN A 17 0.00 6.54 27.50
N GLN A 18 -1.20 6.44 26.91
CA GLN A 18 -2.24 7.45 27.05
C GLN A 18 -2.68 7.61 28.50
N ALA A 19 -2.89 6.51 29.22
CA ALA A 19 -3.24 6.52 30.64
C ALA A 19 -2.14 7.16 31.49
N LYS A 20 -0.87 6.83 31.23
CA LYS A 20 0.30 7.43 31.89
C LYS A 20 0.39 8.94 31.64
N SER A 21 0.16 9.37 30.39
CA SER A 21 0.15 10.78 30.01
C SER A 21 -0.97 11.55 30.74
N ARG A 22 -2.19 10.99 30.76
CA ARG A 22 -3.32 11.58 31.50
C ARG A 22 -3.01 11.76 32.99
N ARG A 23 -2.51 10.71 33.66
CA ARG A 23 -2.13 10.78 35.08
C ARG A 23 -1.03 11.81 35.35
N SER A 24 -0.03 11.89 34.46
CA SER A 24 1.03 12.89 34.56
C SER A 24 0.48 14.32 34.40
N TYR A 25 -0.40 14.53 33.43
CA TYR A 25 -1.03 15.82 33.20
C TYR A 25 -1.90 16.24 34.39
N GLU A 26 -2.74 15.36 34.91
CA GLU A 26 -3.57 15.63 36.08
C GLU A 26 -2.74 16.01 37.31
N ARG A 27 -1.67 15.26 37.59
CA ARG A 27 -0.73 15.56 38.68
C ARG A 27 -0.05 16.93 38.51
N ASN A 28 0.27 17.32 37.28
CA ASN A 28 0.96 18.57 36.99
C ASN A 28 0.01 19.72 36.62
N LYS A 29 -1.30 19.51 36.58
CA LYS A 29 -2.27 20.50 36.09
C LYS A 29 -2.21 21.79 36.90
N VAL A 30 -2.03 21.69 38.21
CA VAL A 30 -1.95 22.84 39.11
C VAL A 30 -0.66 23.63 38.89
N SER A 31 0.49 22.96 38.77
CA SER A 31 1.77 23.63 38.51
C SER A 31 1.83 24.27 37.12
N ILE A 32 1.23 23.62 36.11
CA ILE A 32 1.07 24.19 34.76
C ILE A 32 0.18 25.44 34.81
N LYS A 33 -0.95 25.40 35.52
CA LYS A 33 -1.85 26.56 35.69
C LYS A 33 -1.16 27.70 36.45
N ALA A 34 -0.45 27.41 37.53
CA ALA A 34 0.29 28.40 38.31
C ALA A 34 1.38 29.09 37.48
N LYS A 35 2.16 28.32 36.70
CA LYS A 35 3.17 28.91 35.78
C LYS A 35 2.52 29.80 34.71
N ARG A 36 1.37 29.39 34.17
CA ARG A 36 0.63 30.18 33.18
C ARG A 36 0.01 31.46 33.77
N SER A 37 -0.44 31.44 35.02
CA SER A 37 -1.01 32.62 35.69
C SER A 37 0.08 33.63 36.09
N VAL A 38 1.26 33.18 36.48
CA VAL A 38 2.41 34.06 36.75
C VAL A 38 2.86 34.77 35.48
N GLY A 39 3.00 34.04 34.35
CA GLY A 39 3.39 34.63 33.07
C GLY A 39 2.38 35.61 32.45
N HIS A 40 1.13 35.65 32.96
CA HIS A 40 0.13 36.62 32.53
C HIS A 40 0.07 37.87 33.42
N ARG A 41 0.41 37.77 34.72
CA ARG A 41 0.38 38.93 35.64
C ARG A 41 1.57 39.88 35.48
N GLU A 42 2.67 39.45 34.90
CA GLU A 42 3.84 40.30 34.64
C GLU A 42 3.73 41.16 33.36
N LYS A 43 2.61 41.10 32.62
CA LYS A 43 2.42 41.86 31.38
C LYS A 43 1.66 43.19 31.52
N ASP A 44 1.14 43.51 32.70
CA ASP A 44 0.34 44.72 32.94
C ASP A 44 1.10 45.86 33.63
N HIS A 45 2.41 45.71 33.85
CA HIS A 45 3.28 46.82 34.19
C HIS A 45 4.15 47.12 32.97
N GLY A 46 4.04 48.34 32.43
CA GLY A 46 4.70 48.84 31.21
C GLY A 46 6.24 48.90 31.26
N GLY A 47 6.89 47.87 31.80
CA GLY A 47 8.30 47.60 31.61
C GLY A 47 8.49 47.00 30.22
N VAL A 48 9.27 47.68 29.38
CA VAL A 48 9.78 47.17 28.11
C VAL A 48 10.41 45.80 28.37
N SER A 49 9.68 44.73 28.07
CA SER A 49 10.21 43.38 28.19
C SER A 49 11.41 43.32 27.26
N VAL A 50 12.61 43.11 27.80
CA VAL A 50 13.79 42.83 27.01
C VAL A 50 13.51 41.50 26.32
N GLY A 51 12.94 41.58 25.12
CA GLY A 51 12.50 40.44 24.35
C GLY A 51 13.67 39.48 24.19
N ARG A 52 13.39 38.18 24.24
CA ARG A 52 14.39 37.14 24.00
C ARG A 52 15.19 37.55 22.75
N PRO A 53 16.52 37.73 22.84
CA PRO A 53 17.31 38.26 21.75
C PRO A 53 17.03 37.50 20.46
N HIS A 54 16.68 38.26 19.42
CA HIS A 54 16.37 37.68 18.13
C HIS A 54 17.68 37.14 17.54
N ILE A 55 17.82 35.81 17.49
CA ILE A 55 19.09 35.13 17.15
C ILE A 55 19.48 35.38 15.69
N HIS A 56 18.51 35.66 14.82
CA HIS A 56 18.74 35.87 13.39
C HIS A 56 18.19 37.22 12.94
N HIS A 57 19.01 38.09 12.39
CA HIS A 57 18.58 39.44 12.02
C HIS A 57 18.03 39.52 10.60
N THR A 58 18.35 38.55 9.76
CA THR A 58 17.87 38.49 8.37
C THR A 58 17.12 37.19 8.08
N THR A 59 16.25 37.24 7.07
CA THR A 59 15.51 36.06 6.58
C THR A 59 16.44 35.01 5.97
N GLU A 60 17.54 35.45 5.36
CA GLU A 60 18.59 34.58 4.84
C GLU A 60 19.30 33.80 5.94
N GLU A 61 19.64 34.47 7.04
CA GLU A 61 20.28 33.85 8.20
C GLU A 61 19.36 32.81 8.87
N GLN A 62 18.07 33.11 8.98
CA GLN A 62 17.07 32.14 9.45
C GLN A 62 16.99 30.91 8.53
N ALA A 63 17.03 31.10 7.22
CA ALA A 63 17.01 30.01 6.26
C ALA A 63 18.30 29.16 6.35
N ALA A 64 19.46 29.80 6.51
CA ALA A 64 20.74 29.13 6.71
C ALA A 64 20.74 28.28 8.00
N ALA A 65 20.25 28.84 9.11
CA ALA A 65 20.13 28.14 10.39
C ALA A 65 19.17 26.94 10.31
N LYS A 66 18.02 27.09 9.64
CA LYS A 66 17.09 25.98 9.38
C LYS A 66 17.74 24.88 8.53
N ARG A 67 18.45 25.24 7.45
CA ARG A 67 19.19 24.27 6.61
C ARG A 67 20.28 23.56 7.40
N ALA A 68 21.02 24.25 8.25
CA ALA A 68 22.05 23.66 9.11
C ALA A 68 21.45 22.68 10.12
N LYS A 69 20.34 23.07 10.78
CA LYS A 69 19.61 22.19 11.70
C LYS A 69 19.06 20.94 11.01
N SER A 70 18.49 21.08 9.81
CA SER A 70 18.01 19.94 9.02
C SER A 70 19.15 19.01 8.58
N ARG A 71 20.30 19.57 8.18
CA ARG A 71 21.50 18.80 7.85
C ARG A 71 21.97 17.98 9.05
N TRP A 72 22.14 18.62 10.20
CA TRP A 72 22.58 17.93 11.43
C TRP A 72 21.61 16.84 11.87
N HIS A 73 20.31 17.11 11.81
CA HIS A 73 19.28 16.10 12.10
C HIS A 73 19.33 14.93 11.12
N TYR A 74 19.51 15.20 9.81
CA TYR A 74 19.63 14.14 8.81
C TYR A 74 20.89 13.30 9.01
N GLU A 75 22.03 13.93 9.32
CA GLU A 75 23.29 13.25 9.61
C GLU A 75 23.17 12.35 10.85
N SER A 76 22.60 12.88 11.94
CA SER A 76 22.36 12.13 13.17
C SER A 76 21.43 10.92 12.94
N ASN A 77 20.42 11.08 12.09
CA ASN A 77 19.43 10.03 11.80
C ASN A 77 19.75 9.21 10.54
N LYS A 78 20.91 9.39 9.92
CA LYS A 78 21.25 8.81 8.62
C LYS A 78 21.18 7.29 8.62
N SER A 79 21.64 6.65 9.70
CA SER A 79 21.60 5.19 9.88
C SER A 79 20.16 4.68 10.00
N THR A 80 19.32 5.34 10.79
CA THR A 80 17.90 4.99 10.94
C THR A 80 17.12 5.18 9.64
N VAL A 81 17.40 6.26 8.90
CA VAL A 81 16.78 6.51 7.58
C VAL A 81 17.21 5.43 6.58
N ARG A 82 18.49 5.05 6.54
CA ARG A 82 18.98 3.96 5.69
C ARG A 82 18.36 2.61 6.06
N MET A 83 18.25 2.30 7.35
CA MET A 83 17.61 1.08 7.83
C MET A 83 16.13 1.04 7.45
N LYS A 84 15.38 2.14 7.66
CA LYS A 84 13.97 2.23 7.23
C LYS A 84 13.81 2.08 5.72
N ARG A 85 14.68 2.72 4.93
CA ARG A 85 14.68 2.57 3.46
C ARG A 85 15.00 1.15 3.04
N SER A 86 15.95 0.48 3.71
CA SER A 86 16.30 -0.92 3.44
C SER A 86 15.14 -1.86 3.78
N VAL A 87 14.47 -1.66 4.93
CA VAL A 87 13.28 -2.44 5.32
C VAL A 87 12.15 -2.20 4.33
N SER A 88 11.82 -0.95 4.00
CA SER A 88 10.77 -0.62 3.04
C SER A 88 11.10 -1.13 1.63
N HIS A 89 12.36 -1.06 1.20
CA HIS A 89 12.79 -1.66 -0.07
C HIS A 89 12.66 -3.18 -0.03
N ARG A 90 13.01 -3.83 1.09
CA ARG A 90 12.84 -5.27 1.26
C ARG A 90 11.37 -5.68 1.31
N GLU A 91 10.51 -4.88 1.93
CA GLU A 91 9.05 -5.08 1.93
C GLU A 91 8.47 -4.89 0.53
N ASN A 92 8.88 -3.84 -0.19
CA ASN A 92 8.44 -3.58 -1.56
C ASN A 92 8.95 -4.64 -2.55
N VAL A 93 10.21 -5.08 -2.40
CA VAL A 93 10.77 -6.19 -3.18
C VAL A 93 10.05 -7.48 -2.82
N LYS A 94 9.83 -7.81 -1.54
CA LYS A 94 9.05 -9.00 -1.14
C LYS A 94 7.60 -8.95 -1.59
N SER A 95 6.96 -7.78 -1.64
CA SER A 95 5.61 -7.65 -2.21
C SER A 95 5.60 -7.84 -3.73
N ASN A 96 6.74 -7.61 -4.41
CA ASN A 96 6.93 -7.96 -5.82
C ASN A 96 7.41 -9.41 -6.03
N GLU A 97 8.10 -9.96 -5.04
CA GLU A 97 8.74 -11.28 -4.99
C GLU A 97 7.90 -12.26 -4.16
N PHE A 98 6.57 -12.11 -4.20
CA PHE A 98 5.68 -13.25 -4.02
C PHE A 98 5.87 -14.12 -5.28
N MET A 99 7.02 -14.81 -5.29
CA MET A 99 7.24 -15.99 -6.10
C MET A 99 6.25 -17.02 -5.59
N LEU A 100 5.17 -17.20 -6.36
CA LEU A 100 4.51 -18.49 -6.37
C LEU A 100 5.59 -19.55 -6.66
N PRO A 101 5.52 -20.74 -6.06
CA PRO A 101 6.33 -21.86 -6.49
C PRO A 101 6.05 -22.05 -7.99
N VAL A 102 7.00 -21.60 -8.81
CA VAL A 102 6.99 -21.83 -10.24
C VAL A 102 7.09 -23.33 -10.40
N SER A 103 5.99 -23.97 -10.80
CA SER A 103 5.95 -25.37 -11.18
C SER A 103 7.07 -25.61 -12.19
N THR A 104 8.14 -26.25 -11.75
CA THR A 104 9.27 -26.68 -12.55
C THR A 104 8.75 -27.71 -13.56
N GLY A 105 8.47 -27.31 -14.79
CA GLY A 105 8.08 -28.26 -15.83
C GLY A 105 7.47 -27.72 -17.10
N VAL A 106 7.13 -26.42 -17.19
CA VAL A 106 6.63 -25.85 -18.45
C VAL A 106 7.79 -25.15 -19.16
N GLU A 107 8.13 -25.66 -20.34
CA GLU A 107 9.10 -25.08 -21.27
C GLU A 107 8.85 -23.57 -21.38
N CYS A 108 9.86 -22.78 -21.01
CA CYS A 108 9.78 -21.33 -21.11
C CYS A 108 9.53 -20.95 -22.57
N PRO A 109 8.39 -20.34 -22.90
CA PRO A 109 8.17 -19.84 -24.25
C PRO A 109 9.30 -18.85 -24.57
N GLU A 110 9.85 -19.04 -25.77
CA GLU A 110 10.93 -18.27 -26.38
C GLU A 110 10.83 -16.79 -26.00
N VAL A 111 11.90 -16.23 -25.43
CA VAL A 111 11.94 -14.86 -24.91
C VAL A 111 11.72 -13.89 -26.07
N VAL A 112 10.47 -13.55 -26.35
CA VAL A 112 10.09 -12.54 -27.34
C VAL A 112 10.78 -11.26 -26.91
N HIS A 113 11.79 -10.84 -27.67
CA HIS A 113 12.56 -9.63 -27.43
C HIS A 113 11.61 -8.43 -27.32
N SER A 114 11.33 -8.03 -26.07
CA SER A 114 10.40 -6.96 -25.79
C SER A 114 10.94 -5.66 -26.39
N LYS A 115 10.15 -5.03 -27.26
CA LYS A 115 10.43 -3.68 -27.77
C LYS A 115 10.80 -2.76 -26.60
N PRO A 116 11.83 -1.90 -26.73
CA PRO A 116 12.19 -0.95 -25.69
C PRO A 116 10.99 -0.06 -25.37
N ALA A 117 10.81 0.26 -24.09
CA ALA A 117 9.70 1.10 -23.66
C ALA A 117 9.78 2.48 -24.36
N PRO A 118 8.68 2.98 -24.95
CA PRO A 118 8.66 4.33 -25.50
C PRO A 118 8.97 5.37 -24.40
N SER A 119 9.61 6.48 -24.78
CA SER A 119 9.90 7.56 -23.83
C SER A 119 8.65 8.38 -23.55
N HIS A 120 8.39 8.64 -22.27
CA HIS A 120 7.27 9.48 -21.83
C HIS A 120 7.36 10.92 -22.38
N GLU A 121 8.56 11.44 -22.66
CA GLU A 121 8.72 12.81 -23.17
C GLU A 121 8.43 12.93 -24.67
N SER A 122 8.74 11.89 -25.45
CA SER A 122 8.57 11.92 -26.91
C SER A 122 7.20 11.44 -27.36
N ASP A 123 6.64 10.47 -26.66
CA ASP A 123 5.33 9.86 -26.97
C ASP A 123 4.60 9.49 -25.68
N PRO A 124 3.94 10.47 -25.01
CA PRO A 124 3.23 10.25 -23.76
C PRO A 124 2.12 9.21 -23.89
N LEU A 125 1.36 9.24 -24.99
CA LEU A 125 0.26 8.31 -25.22
C LEU A 125 0.77 6.88 -25.43
N GLY A 126 1.78 6.70 -26.29
CA GLY A 126 2.41 5.39 -26.50
C GLY A 126 3.05 4.85 -25.22
N TYR A 127 3.63 5.71 -24.37
CA TYR A 127 4.11 5.32 -23.05
C TYR A 127 3.00 4.75 -22.16
N TRP A 128 1.86 5.43 -22.02
CA TRP A 128 0.78 4.91 -21.17
C TRP A 128 0.11 3.66 -21.76
N CYS A 129 -0.06 3.59 -23.07
CA CYS A 129 -0.51 2.38 -23.77
C CYS A 129 0.41 1.19 -23.50
N TYR A 130 1.73 1.39 -23.60
CA TYR A 130 2.71 0.37 -23.24
C TYR A 130 2.55 -0.08 -21.79
N ARG A 131 2.29 0.84 -20.85
CA ARG A 131 2.08 0.50 -19.44
C ARG A 131 0.81 -0.31 -19.20
N VAL A 132 -0.25 -0.05 -19.96
CA VAL A 132 -1.49 -0.86 -19.98
C VAL A 132 -1.18 -2.29 -20.45
N GLU A 133 -0.46 -2.45 -21.56
CA GLU A 133 -0.04 -3.78 -22.05
C GLU A 133 0.79 -4.53 -21.01
N ARG A 134 1.68 -3.84 -20.28
CA ARG A 134 2.43 -4.46 -19.18
C ARG A 134 1.54 -4.92 -18.03
N VAL A 135 0.37 -4.30 -17.80
CA VAL A 135 -0.61 -4.81 -16.83
C VAL A 135 -1.28 -6.08 -17.35
N ALA A 136 -1.68 -6.11 -18.62
CA ALA A 136 -2.26 -7.31 -19.25
C ALA A 136 -1.29 -8.50 -19.16
N ILE A 137 -0.02 -8.31 -19.59
CA ILE A 137 1.01 -9.36 -19.50
C ILE A 137 1.21 -9.83 -18.05
N LYS A 138 1.20 -8.91 -17.07
CA LYS A 138 1.32 -9.27 -15.65
C LYS A 138 0.10 -10.05 -15.15
N LEU A 139 -1.10 -9.70 -15.61
CA LEU A 139 -2.31 -10.44 -15.30
C LEU A 139 -2.19 -11.88 -15.82
N ASP A 140 -1.91 -12.03 -17.12
CA ASP A 140 -1.77 -13.33 -17.79
C ASP A 140 -0.68 -14.19 -17.16
N THR A 141 0.46 -13.59 -16.78
CA THR A 141 1.54 -14.30 -16.10
C THR A 141 1.11 -14.87 -14.75
N ARG A 142 0.19 -14.19 -14.04
CA ARG A 142 -0.30 -14.60 -12.72
C ARG A 142 -1.46 -15.58 -12.80
N THR A 143 -2.34 -15.43 -13.79
CA THR A 143 -3.49 -16.31 -14.01
C THR A 143 -3.17 -17.54 -14.85
N GLY A 144 -2.06 -17.53 -15.60
CA GLY A 144 -1.73 -18.59 -16.55
C GLY A 144 -2.64 -18.58 -17.78
N ALA A 145 -2.72 -19.72 -18.47
CA ALA A 145 -3.40 -19.84 -19.75
C ALA A 145 -4.94 -19.72 -19.68
N ALA A 146 -5.55 -20.12 -18.56
CA ALA A 146 -6.99 -20.09 -18.38
C ALA A 146 -7.35 -19.62 -16.97
N LEU A 147 -8.17 -18.56 -16.89
CA LEU A 147 -8.61 -17.98 -15.62
C LEU A 147 -9.38 -19.00 -14.77
N THR A 148 -10.22 -19.84 -15.40
CA THR A 148 -10.97 -20.91 -14.70
C THR A 148 -10.06 -21.87 -13.97
N THR A 149 -9.02 -22.39 -14.64
CA THR A 149 -8.05 -23.32 -14.04
C THR A 149 -7.32 -22.69 -12.85
N PHE A 150 -6.98 -21.40 -12.94
CA PHE A 150 -6.37 -20.67 -11.84
C PHE A 150 -7.31 -20.55 -10.64
N LEU A 151 -8.56 -20.15 -10.87
CA LEU A 151 -9.56 -20.00 -9.81
C LEU A 151 -9.95 -21.35 -9.19
N ASP A 152 -10.09 -22.40 -10.00
CA ASP A 152 -10.29 -23.78 -9.54
C ASP A 152 -9.14 -24.24 -8.64
N GLY A 153 -7.91 -23.83 -8.97
CA GLY A 153 -6.73 -24.07 -8.13
C GLY A 153 -6.81 -23.39 -6.76
N ILE A 154 -7.32 -22.16 -6.69
CA ILE A 154 -7.54 -21.44 -5.43
C ILE A 154 -8.61 -22.17 -4.59
N CYS A 155 -9.76 -22.51 -5.21
CA CYS A 155 -10.83 -23.26 -4.57
C CYS A 155 -10.32 -24.61 -4.02
N SER A 156 -9.64 -25.40 -4.86
CA SER A 156 -9.09 -26.70 -4.49
C SER A 156 -8.07 -26.60 -3.35
N SER A 157 -7.20 -25.57 -3.39
CA SER A 157 -6.24 -25.30 -2.33
C SER A 157 -6.93 -24.97 -1.00
N TYR A 158 -7.98 -24.17 -1.03
CA TYR A 158 -8.77 -23.88 0.16
C TYR A 158 -9.53 -25.12 0.67
N LEU A 159 -10.17 -25.89 -0.21
CA LEU A 159 -10.90 -27.10 0.19
C LEU A 159 -9.97 -28.15 0.83
N THR A 160 -8.70 -28.17 0.43
CA THR A 160 -7.68 -29.04 1.04
C THR A 160 -7.14 -28.48 2.36
N ASN A 161 -6.71 -27.20 2.38
CA ASN A 161 -5.95 -26.64 3.50
C ASN A 161 -6.80 -25.89 4.53
N ARG A 162 -8.04 -25.54 4.18
CA ARG A 162 -8.99 -24.71 4.95
C ARG A 162 -8.45 -23.36 5.40
N ASN A 163 -7.44 -22.84 4.69
CA ASN A 163 -6.80 -21.57 5.02
C ASN A 163 -7.34 -20.44 4.14
N LYS A 164 -8.03 -19.47 4.75
CA LYS A 164 -8.58 -18.28 4.05
C LYS A 164 -7.52 -17.25 3.67
N ASP A 165 -6.39 -17.26 4.38
CA ASP A 165 -5.33 -16.29 4.16
C ASP A 165 -4.70 -16.45 2.79
N THR A 166 -4.66 -17.66 2.23
CA THR A 166 -4.14 -17.88 0.86
C THR A 166 -5.01 -17.19 -0.19
N ILE A 167 -6.35 -17.22 -0.03
CA ILE A 167 -7.29 -16.52 -0.92
C ILE A 167 -7.10 -15.01 -0.77
N ARG A 168 -7.01 -14.52 0.47
CA ARG A 168 -6.78 -13.10 0.77
C ARG A 168 -5.45 -12.59 0.20
N ASP A 169 -4.38 -13.34 0.38
CA ASP A 169 -3.06 -12.99 -0.14
C ASP A 169 -3.07 -12.96 -1.66
N THR A 170 -3.79 -13.90 -2.29
CA THR A 170 -3.99 -13.90 -3.74
C THR A 170 -4.73 -12.65 -4.22
N LEU A 171 -5.79 -12.23 -3.51
CA LEU A 171 -6.50 -10.98 -3.80
C LEU A 171 -5.58 -9.75 -3.73
N LEU A 172 -4.71 -9.69 -2.71
CA LEU A 172 -3.77 -8.59 -2.53
C LEU A 172 -2.74 -8.47 -3.66
N ILE A 173 -2.46 -9.54 -4.41
CA ILE A 173 -1.58 -9.51 -5.59
C ILE A 173 -2.21 -8.69 -6.73
N PHE A 174 -3.54 -8.71 -6.87
CA PHE A 174 -4.24 -8.04 -7.98
C PHE A 174 -4.63 -6.59 -7.68
N THR A 175 -4.80 -6.20 -6.41
CA THR A 175 -5.15 -4.81 -6.04
C THR A 175 -4.20 -3.74 -6.61
N PRO A 176 -2.86 -3.93 -6.62
CA PRO A 176 -1.94 -2.98 -7.26
C PRO A 176 -2.11 -2.88 -8.78
N LEU A 177 -2.52 -3.96 -9.45
CA LEU A 177 -2.81 -3.95 -10.90
C LEU A 177 -4.04 -3.09 -11.19
N GLN A 178 -5.11 -3.25 -10.40
CA GLN A 178 -6.31 -2.43 -10.49
C GLN A 178 -6.01 -0.94 -10.31
N LYS A 179 -5.26 -0.58 -9.27
CA LYS A 179 -4.84 0.81 -9.04
C LYS A 179 -3.99 1.37 -10.19
N SER A 180 -3.12 0.52 -10.75
CA SER A 180 -2.26 0.92 -11.86
C SER A 180 -3.05 1.17 -13.14
N ILE A 181 -4.00 0.28 -13.48
CA ILE A 181 -4.78 0.41 -14.72
C ILE A 181 -5.68 1.63 -14.69
N TYR A 182 -6.34 1.92 -13.56
CA TYR A 182 -7.15 3.14 -13.43
C TYR A 182 -6.32 4.40 -13.60
N ARG A 183 -5.17 4.49 -12.93
CA ARG A 183 -4.27 5.63 -13.14
C ARG A 183 -3.87 5.77 -14.61
N TYR A 184 -3.54 4.68 -15.30
CA TYR A 184 -3.14 4.77 -16.71
C TYR A 184 -4.30 5.17 -17.61
N MET A 185 -5.52 4.70 -17.32
CA MET A 185 -6.74 5.11 -18.03
C MET A 185 -7.02 6.60 -17.85
N ASP A 186 -6.87 7.13 -16.64
CA ASP A 186 -7.03 8.56 -16.35
C ASP A 186 -6.03 9.40 -17.18
N GLU A 187 -4.76 9.00 -17.22
CA GLU A 187 -3.73 9.70 -18.00
C GLU A 187 -4.00 9.62 -19.52
N ILE A 188 -4.45 8.47 -20.02
CA ILE A 188 -4.84 8.32 -21.44
C ILE A 188 -6.05 9.22 -21.76
N LEU A 189 -7.03 9.27 -20.86
CA LEU A 189 -8.22 10.11 -21.01
C LEU A 189 -7.85 11.60 -21.03
N ASP A 190 -6.94 12.03 -20.16
CA ASP A 190 -6.46 13.41 -20.09
C ASP A 190 -5.70 13.83 -21.36
N ILE A 191 -4.92 12.92 -21.96
CA ILE A 191 -4.10 13.21 -23.14
C ILE A 191 -4.90 13.15 -24.44
N ALA A 192 -5.74 12.12 -24.61
CA ALA A 192 -6.34 11.77 -25.90
C ALA A 192 -7.88 11.67 -25.87
N GLY A 193 -8.52 11.78 -24.70
CA GLY A 193 -9.96 11.62 -24.55
C GLY A 193 -10.42 10.17 -24.69
N LEU A 194 -11.69 9.99 -25.09
CA LEU A 194 -12.31 8.67 -25.32
C LEU A 194 -11.94 8.09 -26.69
N CYS A 195 -10.65 7.83 -26.90
CA CYS A 195 -10.12 7.23 -28.13
C CYS A 195 -10.07 5.69 -28.06
N ASP A 196 -9.58 5.05 -29.12
CA ASP A 196 -9.50 3.59 -29.19
C ASP A 196 -8.45 3.02 -28.22
N GLU A 197 -7.39 3.76 -27.91
CA GLU A 197 -6.42 3.44 -26.86
C GLU A 197 -7.09 3.31 -25.49
N TYR A 198 -7.99 4.24 -25.17
CA TYR A 198 -8.77 4.20 -23.92
C TYR A 198 -9.67 2.96 -23.88
N LYS A 199 -10.37 2.64 -24.98
CA LYS A 199 -11.20 1.42 -25.07
C LYS A 199 -10.36 0.16 -24.89
N ARG A 200 -9.14 0.10 -25.45
CA ARG A 200 -8.21 -1.03 -25.22
C ARG A 200 -7.80 -1.14 -23.76
N ALA A 201 -7.52 -0.02 -23.09
CA ALA A 201 -7.22 0.00 -21.66
C ALA A 201 -8.42 -0.42 -20.81
N GLU A 202 -9.63 -0.06 -21.20
CA GLU A 202 -10.87 -0.48 -20.55
C GLU A 202 -11.06 -2.00 -20.60
N VAL A 203 -10.76 -2.65 -21.74
CA VAL A 203 -10.79 -4.11 -21.86
C VAL A 203 -9.86 -4.76 -20.82
N VAL A 204 -8.62 -4.29 -20.71
CA VAL A 204 -7.66 -4.78 -19.71
C VAL A 204 -8.16 -4.53 -18.30
N SER A 205 -8.75 -3.37 -18.02
CA SER A 205 -9.33 -3.07 -16.72
C SER A 205 -10.48 -4.02 -16.36
N ARG A 206 -11.34 -4.35 -17.31
CA ARG A 206 -12.44 -5.32 -17.09
C ARG A 206 -11.89 -6.70 -16.78
N SER A 207 -10.85 -7.15 -17.48
CA SER A 207 -10.19 -8.42 -17.17
C SER A 207 -9.61 -8.43 -15.75
N VAL A 208 -8.89 -7.39 -15.33
CA VAL A 208 -8.36 -7.27 -13.96
C VAL A 208 -9.48 -7.31 -12.92
N LEU A 209 -10.57 -6.58 -13.16
CA LEU A 209 -11.74 -6.55 -12.28
C LEU A 209 -12.43 -7.90 -12.18
N GLN A 210 -12.57 -8.60 -13.31
CA GLN A 210 -13.19 -9.92 -13.34
C GLN A 210 -12.43 -10.91 -12.45
N VAL A 211 -11.09 -10.90 -12.48
CA VAL A 211 -10.28 -11.74 -11.60
C VAL A 211 -10.48 -11.35 -10.13
N ILE A 212 -10.44 -10.06 -9.80
CA ILE A 212 -10.64 -9.56 -8.43
C ILE A 212 -12.01 -9.98 -7.89
N GLN A 213 -13.07 -9.72 -8.65
CA GLN A 213 -14.45 -10.06 -8.26
C GLN A 213 -14.61 -11.58 -8.06
N SER A 214 -14.00 -12.38 -8.92
CA SER A 214 -14.05 -13.84 -8.81
C SER A 214 -13.35 -14.33 -7.54
N VAL A 215 -12.18 -13.79 -7.22
CA VAL A 215 -11.45 -14.14 -5.98
C VAL A 215 -12.19 -13.63 -4.74
N GLU A 216 -12.79 -12.44 -4.81
CA GLU A 216 -13.62 -11.89 -3.72
C GLU A 216 -14.87 -12.73 -3.46
N ASP A 217 -15.54 -13.21 -4.51
CA ASP A 217 -16.69 -14.12 -4.38
C ASP A 217 -16.30 -15.43 -3.69
N ILE A 218 -15.18 -16.06 -4.11
CA ILE A 218 -14.63 -17.24 -3.45
C ILE A 218 -14.33 -16.95 -1.97
N LEU A 219 -13.69 -15.82 -1.67
CA LEU A 219 -13.39 -15.42 -0.29
C LEU A 219 -14.67 -15.22 0.53
N CYS A 220 -15.69 -14.56 -0.05
CA CYS A 220 -16.98 -14.35 0.60
C CYS A 220 -17.65 -15.68 0.96
N LYS A 221 -17.72 -16.63 0.01
CA LYS A 221 -18.26 -17.98 0.25
C LYS A 221 -17.45 -18.74 1.29
N ALA A 222 -16.12 -18.68 1.23
CA ALA A 222 -15.23 -19.25 2.25
C ALA A 222 -15.44 -18.63 3.63
N MET A 223 -15.80 -17.35 3.71
CA MET A 223 -16.10 -16.66 4.97
C MET A 223 -17.40 -17.16 5.61
N LEU A 224 -18.40 -17.56 4.82
CA LEU A 224 -19.65 -18.16 5.31
C LEU A 224 -19.40 -19.53 5.95
N GLY A 225 -18.60 -20.37 5.30
CA GLY A 225 -18.32 -21.71 5.78
C GLY A 225 -17.52 -22.54 4.79
N TYR A 226 -17.02 -23.68 5.26
CA TYR A 226 -16.41 -24.67 4.37
C TYR A 226 -17.47 -25.32 3.47
N ASP A 227 -18.58 -25.76 4.06
CA ASP A 227 -19.67 -26.45 3.35
C ASP A 227 -20.37 -25.53 2.34
N ASP A 228 -20.49 -24.23 2.64
CA ASP A 228 -21.07 -23.24 1.72
C ASP A 228 -20.23 -23.08 0.46
N LEU A 229 -18.90 -22.96 0.60
CA LEU A 229 -18.01 -22.88 -0.56
C LEU A 229 -17.99 -24.19 -1.35
N LEU A 230 -17.93 -25.34 -0.67
CA LEU A 230 -17.96 -26.64 -1.33
C LEU A 230 -19.24 -26.82 -2.15
N THR A 231 -20.39 -26.51 -1.54
CA THR A 231 -21.69 -26.58 -2.20
C THR A 231 -21.74 -25.66 -3.42
N ALA A 232 -21.34 -24.40 -3.27
CA ALA A 232 -21.33 -23.44 -4.36
C ALA A 232 -20.37 -23.85 -5.50
N PHE A 233 -19.22 -24.44 -5.16
CA PHE A 233 -18.24 -24.92 -6.13
C PHE A 233 -18.77 -26.13 -6.93
N GLU A 234 -19.39 -27.11 -6.25
CA GLU A 234 -20.00 -28.28 -6.89
C GLU A 234 -21.21 -27.93 -7.76
N GLN A 235 -22.02 -26.98 -7.32
CA GLN A 235 -23.23 -26.52 -8.03
C GLN A 235 -22.95 -25.50 -9.13
N ARG A 236 -21.68 -25.13 -9.35
CA ARG A 236 -21.25 -24.10 -10.31
C ARG A 236 -21.85 -22.70 -10.06
N GLU A 237 -22.11 -22.37 -8.81
CA GLU A 237 -22.71 -21.09 -8.40
C GLU A 237 -21.70 -19.98 -8.12
N LEU A 238 -20.40 -20.22 -8.34
CA LEU A 238 -19.39 -19.18 -8.17
C LEU A 238 -19.41 -18.22 -9.36
N TYR A 239 -19.16 -16.95 -9.10
CA TYR A 239 -19.26 -15.87 -10.09
C TYR A 239 -18.50 -16.18 -11.40
N TYR A 240 -17.28 -16.72 -11.30
CA TYR A 240 -16.47 -17.04 -12.48
C TYR A 240 -16.98 -18.23 -13.28
N GLN A 241 -17.76 -19.13 -12.68
CA GLN A 241 -18.33 -20.28 -13.38
C GLN A 241 -19.54 -19.81 -14.20
N ILE A 242 -20.39 -18.97 -13.61
CA ILE A 242 -21.56 -18.39 -14.27
C ILE A 242 -21.15 -17.49 -15.45
N MET A 243 -20.14 -16.64 -15.26
CA MET A 243 -19.71 -15.68 -16.28
C MET A 243 -19.03 -16.30 -17.51
N ASN A 244 -18.56 -17.55 -17.43
CA ASN A 244 -17.93 -18.25 -18.56
C ASN A 244 -18.90 -19.12 -19.36
N GLU A 245 -20.16 -19.26 -18.91
CA GLU A 245 -21.20 -20.02 -19.62
C GLU A 245 -22.05 -19.14 -20.56
N VAL A 246 -21.81 -17.81 -20.56
CA VAL A 246 -22.50 -16.80 -21.41
C VAL A 246 -21.58 -16.34 -22.52
#